data_AF-A0A6A3BN92-F1
#
_entry.id   AF-A0A6A3BN92-F1
#
_cell.length_a   1.000
_cell.length_b   1.000
_cell.length_c   1.000
_cell.angle_alpha   90.00
_cell.angle_beta   90.00
_cell.angle_gamma   90.00
#
_symmetry.space_group_name_H-M   'P 1'
#
loop_
_entity.id
_entity.type
_entity.pdbx_description
1 polymer ?
#
loop_
_entity_poly.entity_id
_entity_poly.type
_entity_poly.pdbx_seq_one_letter_code
_entity_poly.pdbx_strand_id
1 'polypeptide(L)'
;MTFGDSVVEVGNNDYLPTIFKANYPPYGRDFADQKPTGRFCNGKLATDITAETLGFTSYPPAYLSPEASGKNLLIGANFASAGSGYDDRVAALNVSWKQREAAVEKGP
;
A
#
# COMPACT_ATOMS: atom_id res chain seq x y z
N MET A 1 8.31 6.82 10.30
CA MET A 1 6.88 6.49 10.40
C MET A 1 6.17 7.30 9.34
N THR A 2 5.41 6.64 8.46
CA THR A 2 4.81 7.28 7.27
C THR A 2 3.30 7.08 7.29
N PHE A 3 2.54 8.14 7.01
CA PHE A 3 1.09 8.13 6.85
C PHE A 3 0.73 8.78 5.53
N GLY A 4 -0.38 8.37 4.92
CA GLY A 4 -0.87 8.97 3.69
C GLY A 4 -1.77 8.05 2.88
N ASP A 5 -1.80 8.31 1.59
CA ASP A 5 -2.60 7.61 0.59
C ASP A 5 -1.69 6.85 -0.41
N SER A 6 -2.16 6.66 -1.63
CA SER A 6 -1.43 5.96 -2.70
C SER A 6 -0.06 6.56 -3.00
N VAL A 7 0.17 7.86 -2.73
CA VAL A 7 1.43 8.55 -3.05
C VAL A 7 2.60 8.01 -2.23
N VAL A 8 2.33 7.49 -1.03
CA VAL A 8 3.36 6.96 -0.13
C VAL A 8 3.06 5.52 0.31
N GLU A 9 2.11 4.85 -0.33
CA GLU A 9 1.74 3.47 0.01
C GLU A 9 2.76 2.45 -0.50
N VAL A 10 3.09 1.48 0.34
CA VAL A 10 4.04 0.38 0.06
C VAL A 10 3.40 -1.01 0.12
N GLY A 11 2.08 -1.11 -0.06
CA GLY A 11 1.34 -2.37 -0.14
C GLY A 11 0.48 -2.73 1.08
N ASN A 12 0.06 -1.78 1.91
CA ASN A 12 -0.88 -2.08 3.01
C ASN A 12 -2.22 -2.61 2.48
N ASN A 13 -2.72 -2.07 1.37
CA ASN A 13 -4.00 -2.43 0.79
C ASN A 13 -4.05 -3.85 0.23
N ASP A 14 -2.90 -4.48 0.00
CA ASP A 14 -2.85 -5.89 -0.41
C ASP A 14 -3.42 -6.81 0.68
N TYR A 15 -3.33 -6.37 1.95
CA TYR A 15 -3.84 -7.05 3.14
C TYR A 15 -5.24 -6.59 3.57
N LEU A 16 -5.88 -5.70 2.81
CA LEU A 16 -7.22 -5.18 3.11
C LEU A 16 -8.24 -5.63 2.04
N PRO A 17 -9.53 -5.79 2.42
CA PRO A 17 -10.61 -5.93 1.45
C PRO A 17 -10.92 -4.54 0.86
N THR A 18 -10.21 -4.13 -0.18
CA THR A 18 -10.35 -2.83 -0.85
C THR A 18 -10.11 -2.98 -2.35
N ILE A 19 -10.72 -2.09 -3.15
CA ILE A 19 -10.47 -2.01 -4.60
C ILE A 19 -9.17 -1.29 -4.94
N PHE A 20 -8.63 -0.51 -4.02
CA PHE A 20 -7.45 0.30 -4.25
C PHE A 20 -6.18 -0.55 -4.04
N LYS A 21 -5.88 -1.45 -4.98
CA LYS A 21 -4.67 -2.28 -4.93
C LYS A 21 -3.71 -1.97 -6.07
N ALA A 22 -2.43 -2.18 -5.82
CA ALA A 22 -1.34 -2.06 -6.79
C ALA A 22 -0.48 -3.34 -6.83
N ASN A 23 -1.11 -4.49 -6.61
CA ASN A 23 -0.50 -5.83 -6.64
C ASN A 23 -0.57 -6.50 -8.03
N TYR A 24 -0.61 -5.71 -9.10
CA TYR A 24 -0.64 -6.18 -10.49
C TYR A 24 0.24 -5.29 -11.39
N PRO A 25 0.66 -5.77 -12.58
CA PRO A 25 1.41 -4.96 -13.52
C PRO A 25 0.65 -3.68 -13.95
N PRO A 26 1.31 -2.54 -14.17
CA PRO A 26 2.76 -2.36 -14.30
C PRO A 26 3.47 -1.98 -12.99
N TYR A 27 2.76 -1.95 -11.86
CA TYR A 27 3.33 -1.52 -10.59
C TYR A 27 4.52 -2.39 -10.21
N GLY A 28 5.63 -1.77 -9.79
CA GLY A 28 6.87 -2.46 -9.48
C GLY A 28 7.78 -2.86 -10.67
N ARG A 29 7.41 -2.54 -11.93
CA ARG A 29 8.20 -2.91 -13.12
C ARG A 29 9.68 -2.48 -13.09
N ASP A 30 9.98 -1.36 -12.44
CA ASP A 30 11.34 -0.80 -12.43
C ASP A 30 12.18 -1.32 -11.24
N PHE A 31 11.63 -2.21 -10.39
CA PHE A 31 12.41 -2.96 -9.39
C PHE A 31 13.16 -4.13 -10.04
N ALA A 32 14.21 -4.61 -9.35
CA ALA A 32 15.10 -5.65 -9.87
C ALA A 32 14.40 -6.98 -10.20
N ASP A 33 13.37 -7.36 -9.42
CA ASP A 33 12.58 -8.56 -9.65
C ASP A 33 11.34 -8.33 -10.53
N GLN A 34 11.06 -7.07 -10.88
CA GLN A 34 9.93 -6.62 -11.70
C GLN A 34 8.56 -7.10 -11.21
N LYS A 35 8.43 -7.37 -9.90
CA LYS A 35 7.17 -7.86 -9.31
C LYS A 35 6.31 -6.71 -8.81
N PRO A 36 4.97 -6.86 -8.84
CA PRO A 36 4.08 -5.94 -8.15
C PRO A 36 4.41 -5.84 -6.66
N THR A 37 4.49 -4.60 -6.17
CA THR A 37 4.96 -4.31 -4.81
C THR A 37 3.89 -3.66 -3.93
N GLY A 38 2.68 -3.45 -4.47
CA GLY A 38 1.62 -2.69 -3.78
C GLY A 38 1.86 -1.17 -3.76
N ARG A 39 2.92 -0.68 -4.42
CA ARG A 39 3.17 0.76 -4.65
C ARG A 39 2.45 1.22 -5.90
N PHE A 40 1.79 2.36 -5.86
CA PHE A 40 1.12 2.96 -7.04
C PHE A 40 2.11 3.65 -8.00
N CYS A 41 3.26 3.00 -8.24
CA CYS A 41 4.30 3.42 -9.18
C CYS A 41 5.13 2.22 -9.65
N ASN A 42 5.93 2.41 -10.70
CA ASN A 42 6.78 1.35 -11.24
C ASN A 42 8.05 1.11 -10.40
N GLY A 43 8.51 2.12 -9.66
CA GLY A 43 9.78 2.08 -8.93
C GLY A 43 9.66 2.65 -7.51
N LYS A 44 10.72 3.30 -7.06
CA LYS A 44 10.83 3.90 -5.72
C LYS A 44 9.87 5.07 -5.54
N LEU A 45 9.33 5.20 -4.33
CA LEU A 45 8.57 6.36 -3.89
C LEU A 45 9.52 7.50 -3.46
N ALA A 46 8.99 8.72 -3.36
CA ALA A 46 9.75 9.83 -2.79
C ALA A 46 10.25 9.53 -1.36
N THR A 47 9.49 8.76 -0.58
CA THR A 47 9.89 8.30 0.75
C THR A 47 11.06 7.33 0.72
N ASP A 48 11.14 6.48 -0.29
CA ASP A 48 12.24 5.52 -0.45
C ASP A 48 13.54 6.28 -0.80
N ILE A 49 13.45 7.23 -1.74
CA ILE A 49 14.56 8.10 -2.14
C ILE A 49 15.05 8.95 -0.95
N THR A 50 14.11 9.46 -0.14
CA THR A 50 14.44 10.23 1.07
C THR A 50 15.19 9.35 2.09
N ALA A 51 14.72 8.12 2.33
CA ALA A 51 15.39 7.18 3.25
C ALA A 51 16.82 6.85 2.78
N GLU A 52 17.00 6.59 1.49
CA GLU A 52 18.33 6.34 0.89
C GLU A 52 19.26 7.55 1.04
N THR A 53 18.73 8.76 0.81
CA THR A 53 19.49 10.01 0.96
C THR A 53 19.94 10.22 2.41
N LEU A 54 19.15 9.77 3.38
CA LEU A 54 19.46 9.83 4.81
C LEU A 54 20.41 8.69 5.28
N GLY A 55 20.85 7.82 4.36
CA GLY A 55 21.80 6.74 4.65
C GLY A 55 21.15 5.45 5.17
N PHE A 56 19.83 5.31 5.08
CA PHE A 56 19.18 4.03 5.36
C PHE A 56 19.41 3.06 4.22
N THR A 57 19.67 1.79 4.57
CA THR A 57 19.85 0.69 3.60
C THR A 57 18.54 -0.02 3.26
N SER A 58 17.46 0.31 3.97
CA SER A 58 16.10 -0.18 3.75
C SER A 58 15.08 0.86 4.20
N TYR A 59 13.81 0.66 3.84
CA TYR A 59 12.72 1.55 4.18
C TYR A 59 11.63 0.82 4.98
N PRO A 60 10.82 1.55 5.75
CA PRO A 60 9.75 0.97 6.57
C PRO A 60 8.82 0.03 5.78
N PRO A 61 8.51 -1.18 6.29
CA PRO A 61 7.55 -2.08 5.64
C PRO A 61 6.12 -1.54 5.72
N ALA A 62 5.23 -2.07 4.87
CA ALA A 62 3.78 -1.94 5.03
C ALA A 62 3.38 -2.50 6.40
N TYR A 63 2.75 -1.68 7.24
CA TYR A 63 2.38 -2.07 8.59
C TYR A 63 1.51 -3.34 8.66
N LEU A 64 0.65 -3.57 7.67
CA LEU A 64 -0.22 -4.74 7.63
C LEU A 64 0.48 -6.00 7.06
N SER A 65 1.70 -5.88 6.56
CA SER A 65 2.44 -7.04 6.04
C SER A 65 3.09 -7.85 7.16
N PRO A 66 3.33 -9.16 6.96
CA PRO A 66 4.10 -9.98 7.90
C PRO A 66 5.52 -9.45 8.15
N GLU A 67 6.06 -8.65 7.23
CA GLU A 67 7.40 -8.05 7.32
C GLU A 67 7.47 -6.94 8.38
N ALA A 68 6.33 -6.34 8.75
CA ALA A 68 6.22 -5.36 9.84
C ALA A 68 6.23 -6.04 11.23
N SER A 69 7.27 -6.83 11.48
CA SER A 69 7.44 -7.59 12.72
C SER A 69 8.89 -7.53 13.24
N GLY A 70 9.04 -7.75 14.55
CA GLY A 70 10.35 -7.82 15.21
C GLY A 70 11.23 -6.59 14.96
N LYS A 71 12.48 -6.83 14.55
CA LYS A 71 13.47 -5.76 14.32
C LYS A 71 13.13 -4.87 13.12
N ASN A 72 12.28 -5.31 12.19
CA ASN A 72 11.89 -4.50 11.05
C ASN A 72 11.04 -3.29 11.45
N LEU A 73 10.38 -3.33 12.61
CA LEU A 73 9.67 -2.17 13.14
C LEU A 73 10.63 -1.09 13.69
N LEU A 74 11.90 -1.41 13.95
CA LEU A 74 12.88 -0.45 14.46
C LEU A 74 13.30 0.59 13.42
N ILE A 75 13.21 0.26 12.13
CA ILE A 75 13.39 1.22 11.03
C ILE A 75 12.09 2.01 10.74
N GLY A 76 11.00 1.70 11.45
CA GLY A 76 9.69 2.32 11.34
C GLY A 76 8.65 1.41 10.68
N ALA A 77 7.46 1.96 10.45
CA ALA A 77 6.40 1.33 9.66
C ALA A 77 5.70 2.38 8.77
N ASN A 78 5.13 1.91 7.67
CA ASN A 78 4.31 2.69 6.77
C ASN A 78 2.83 2.32 6.95
N PHE A 79 2.01 3.29 7.33
CA PHE A 79 0.58 3.16 7.60
C PHE A 79 -0.29 3.73 6.47
N ALA A 80 0.30 4.13 5.34
CA ALA A 80 -0.43 4.70 4.24
C ALA A 80 -1.32 3.66 3.55
N SER A 81 -2.48 4.11 3.07
CA SER A 81 -3.49 3.26 2.45
C SER A 81 -4.16 4.03 1.31
N ALA A 82 -4.08 3.54 0.09
CA ALA A 82 -4.71 4.19 -1.05
C ALA A 82 -6.23 4.27 -0.84
N GLY A 83 -6.77 5.44 -1.19
CA GLY A 83 -8.16 5.75 -0.94
C GLY A 83 -8.44 6.36 0.44
N SER A 84 -7.43 6.57 1.29
CA SER A 84 -7.55 7.28 2.59
C SER A 84 -7.69 8.81 2.49
N GLY A 85 -7.86 9.33 1.27
CA GLY A 85 -7.96 10.76 1.01
C GLY A 85 -9.27 11.40 1.51
N TYR A 86 -9.32 12.73 1.46
CA TYR A 86 -10.44 13.53 1.98
C TYR A 86 -11.72 13.46 1.13
N ASP A 87 -11.64 13.05 -0.14
CA ASP A 87 -12.79 13.06 -1.05
C ASP A 87 -13.80 11.96 -0.71
N ASP A 88 -14.99 12.35 -0.25
CA ASP A 88 -16.10 11.44 0.09
C ASP A 88 -16.46 10.46 -1.03
N ARG A 89 -16.25 10.83 -2.30
CA ARG A 89 -16.53 9.94 -3.43
C ARG A 89 -15.60 8.73 -3.42
N VAL A 90 -14.35 8.91 -3.03
CA VAL A 90 -13.36 7.83 -2.92
C VAL A 90 -13.73 6.90 -1.78
N ALA A 91 -14.16 7.44 -0.64
CA ALA A 91 -14.66 6.65 0.48
C ALA A 91 -15.92 5.84 0.08
N ALA A 92 -16.88 6.48 -0.60
CA ALA A 92 -18.10 5.84 -1.08
C ALA A 92 -17.83 4.71 -2.08
N LEU A 93 -16.84 4.86 -2.96
CA LEU A 93 -16.42 3.79 -3.88
C LEU A 93 -15.94 2.55 -3.12
N ASN A 94 -15.15 2.72 -2.06
CA ASN A 94 -14.66 1.59 -1.28
C ASN A 94 -15.79 0.89 -0.51
N VAL A 95 -16.68 1.66 0.12
CA VAL A 95 -17.83 1.12 0.87
C VAL A 95 -18.80 0.41 -0.06
N SER A 96 -19.16 1.02 -1.19
CA SER A 96 -20.08 0.43 -2.15
C SER A 96 -19.55 -0.88 -2.72
N TRP A 97 -18.25 -0.97 -3.03
CA TRP A 97 -17.64 -2.22 -3.46
C TRP A 97 -17.72 -3.30 -2.37
N LYS A 98 -17.35 -2.99 -1.12
CA LYS A 98 -17.46 -3.95 0.00
C LYS A 98 -18.87 -4.49 0.18
N GLN A 99 -19.88 -3.63 0.05
CA GLN A 99 -21.29 -4.04 0.14
C GLN A 99 -21.66 -4.97 -1.01
N ARG A 100 -21.16 -4.73 -2.22
CA ARG A 100 -21.40 -5.59 -3.39
C ARG A 100 -20.74 -6.95 -3.23
N GLU A 101 -19.49 -7.01 -2.79
CA GLU A 101 -18.80 -8.28 -2.51
C GLU A 101 -19.54 -9.11 -1.45
N ALA A 102 -19.91 -8.48 -0.33
CA ALA A 102 -20.66 -9.14 0.73
C ALA A 102 -22.06 -9.63 0.27
N ALA A 103 -22.67 -8.97 -0.71
CA ALA A 103 -23.93 -9.41 -1.31
C ALA A 103 -23.74 -10.59 -2.27
N VAL A 104 -22.63 -10.63 -3.02
CA VAL A 104 -22.28 -11.76 -3.89
C VAL A 104 -22.00 -13.01 -3.06
N GLU A 105 -21.26 -12.88 -1.96
CA GLU A 105 -20.92 -14.01 -1.08
C GLU A 105 -22.14 -14.61 -0.37
N LYS A 106 -23.20 -13.82 -0.17
CA LYS A 106 -24.43 -14.30 0.48
C LYS A 106 -25.36 -15.10 -0.42
N GLY A 107 -25.21 -15.02 -1.75
CA GLY A 107 -26.04 -15.75 -2.73
C GLY A 107 -27.56 -15.54 -2.59
N PRO A 108 -28.38 -16.03 -3.54
CA PRO A 108 -29.80 -16.25 -3.30
C PRO A 108 -30.04 -17.44 -2.35
#